data_AF-A0A7J4UYQ9-F1
#
_entry.id   AF-A0A7J4UYQ9-F1
#
_cell.length_a   1.000
_cell.length_b   1.000
_cell.length_c   1.000
_cell.angle_alpha   90.00
_cell.angle_beta   90.00
_cell.angle_gamma   90.00
#
_symmetry.space_group_name_H-M   'P 1'
#
loop_
_entity.id
_entity.type
_entity.pdbx_description
1 polymer ?
#
loop_
_entity_poly.entity_id
_entity_poly.type
_entity_poly.pdbx_seq_one_letter_code
_entity_poly.pdbx_strand_id
1 'polypeptide(L)'
;MKGFVLDTSVLYYGKDLPDGYELVISPGVVRELEREGMAQRLELLLATRIRISSPSKRSLSKVESEARRTGDSTRLSDTDKEILALALELGYQLLT
;
A
#
# COMPACT_ATOMS: atom_id res chain seq x y z
N MET A 1 -13.45 4.31 10.79
CA MET A 1 -13.72 3.23 9.83
C MET A 1 -12.57 2.24 9.88
N LYS A 2 -12.83 0.95 9.65
CA LYS A 2 -11.78 -0.08 9.51
C LYS A 2 -11.43 -0.21 8.03
N GLY A 3 -10.16 -0.41 7.71
CA GLY A 3 -9.70 -0.54 6.34
C GLY A 3 -8.39 -1.29 6.24
N PHE A 4 -8.01 -1.61 5.01
CA PHE A 4 -6.77 -2.26 4.65
C PHE A 4 -5.96 -1.38 3.72
N VAL A 5 -4.65 -1.34 3.97
CA VAL A 5 -3.67 -0.94 2.96
C VAL A 5 -3.18 -2.23 2.30
N LEU A 6 -3.25 -2.27 0.97
CA LEU A 6 -2.94 -3.47 0.20
C LEU A 6 -1.55 -3.35 -0.42
N ASP A 7 -0.75 -4.39 -0.26
CA ASP A 7 0.52 -4.58 -0.95
C ASP A 7 0.30 -5.05 -2.40
N THR A 8 1.32 -4.90 -3.24
CA THR A 8 1.37 -5.37 -4.62
C THR A 8 1.14 -6.87 -4.70
N SER A 9 1.75 -7.67 -3.81
CA SER A 9 1.59 -9.13 -3.73
C SER A 9 0.11 -9.54 -3.58
N VAL A 10 -0.65 -8.83 -2.76
CA VAL A 10 -2.08 -9.10 -2.53
C VAL A 10 -2.87 -8.88 -3.81
N LEU A 11 -2.55 -7.86 -4.60
CA LEU A 11 -3.26 -7.58 -5.84
C LEU A 11 -2.84 -8.50 -6.98
N TYR A 12 -1.62 -9.02 -6.91
CA TYR A 12 -1.09 -10.01 -7.84
C TYR A 12 -1.68 -11.40 -7.59
N TYR A 13 -1.69 -11.88 -6.34
CA TYR A 13 -2.08 -13.25 -5.98
C TYR A 13 -3.48 -13.39 -5.38
N GLY A 14 -4.01 -12.32 -4.77
CA GLY A 14 -5.29 -12.34 -4.06
C GLY A 14 -6.45 -12.59 -5.02
N LYS A 15 -7.19 -13.67 -4.78
CA LYS A 15 -8.46 -13.94 -5.47
C LYS A 15 -9.61 -13.16 -4.88
N ASP A 16 -9.62 -12.96 -3.55
CA ASP A 16 -10.72 -12.33 -2.84
C ASP A 16 -10.21 -11.20 -1.93
N LEU A 17 -10.67 -9.98 -2.19
CA LEU A 17 -10.39 -8.82 -1.34
C LEU A 17 -11.46 -8.72 -0.23
N PRO A 18 -11.11 -8.22 0.98
CA PRO A 18 -12.07 -8.11 2.08
C PRO A 18 -13.30 -7.24 1.73
N ASP A 19 -14.49 -7.80 1.91
CA ASP A 19 -15.75 -7.08 1.74
C ASP A 19 -16.10 -6.22 2.96
N GLY A 20 -16.75 -5.07 2.74
CA GLY A 20 -17.20 -4.18 3.82
C GLY A 20 -16.11 -3.34 4.48
N TYR A 21 -14.89 -3.37 3.94
CA TYR A 21 -13.75 -2.57 4.38
C TYR A 21 -13.35 -1.56 3.32
N GLU A 22 -12.73 -0.48 3.77
CA GLU A 22 -12.06 0.44 2.86
C GLU A 22 -10.73 -0.16 2.41
N LEU A 23 -10.51 -0.22 1.09
CA LEU A 23 -9.30 -0.80 0.51
C LEU A 23 -8.49 0.30 -0.17
N VAL A 24 -7.24 0.45 0.24
CA VAL A 24 -6.38 1.57 -0.19
C VAL A 24 -5.03 1.03 -0.66
N ILE A 25 -4.49 1.63 -1.72
CA ILE A 25 -3.12 1.39 -2.19
C ILE A 25 -2.33 2.68 -2.25
N SER A 26 -1.01 2.58 -2.20
CA SER A 26 -0.12 3.71 -2.43
C SER A 26 0.20 3.91 -3.93
N PRO A 27 0.70 5.10 -4.33
CA PRO A 27 1.22 5.31 -5.68
C PRO A 27 2.37 4.37 -6.05
N GLY A 28 3.17 3.91 -5.09
CA GLY A 28 4.20 2.89 -5.27
C GLY A 28 3.63 1.57 -5.79
N VAL A 29 2.56 1.08 -5.14
CA VAL A 29 1.86 -0.15 -5.56
C VAL A 29 1.33 -0.03 -7.00
N VAL A 30 0.81 1.15 -7.37
CA VAL A 30 0.39 1.42 -8.76
C VAL A 30 1.55 1.23 -9.74
N ARG A 31 2.70 1.87 -9.47
CA ARG A 31 3.90 1.76 -10.32
C ARG A 31 4.40 0.33 -10.45
N GLU A 32 4.33 -0.46 -9.38
CA GLU A 32 4.74 -1.86 -9.42
C GLU A 32 3.78 -2.69 -10.27
N LEU A 33 2.47 -2.56 -10.07
CA LEU A 33 1.48 -3.27 -10.87
C LEU A 33 1.56 -2.91 -12.36
N GLU A 34 1.79 -1.65 -12.69
CA GLU A 34 1.99 -1.22 -14.08
C GLU A 34 3.23 -1.88 -14.69
N ARG A 35 4.35 -1.93 -13.95
CA ARG A 35 5.59 -2.59 -14.38
C ARG A 35 5.41 -4.10 -14.58
N GLU A 36 4.59 -4.75 -13.77
CA GLU A 36 4.25 -6.17 -13.87
C GLU A 36 3.16 -6.47 -14.93
N GLY A 37 2.73 -5.47 -15.72
CA GLY A 37 1.74 -5.64 -16.78
C GLY A 37 0.30 -5.81 -16.29
N MET A 38 -0.01 -5.37 -15.06
CA MET A 38 -1.32 -5.51 -14.43
C MET A 38 -2.20 -4.26 -14.57
N ALA A 39 -1.87 -3.33 -15.48
CA ALA A 39 -2.58 -2.05 -15.64
C ALA A 39 -4.09 -2.21 -15.86
N GLN A 40 -4.52 -3.12 -16.74
CA GLN A 40 -5.95 -3.37 -17.01
C GLN A 40 -6.71 -3.88 -15.77
N ARG A 41 -6.08 -4.76 -14.98
CA ARG A 41 -6.66 -5.29 -13.74
C ARG A 41 -6.74 -4.18 -12.69
N LEU A 42 -5.72 -3.33 -12.59
CA LEU A 42 -5.71 -2.20 -11.68
C LEU A 42 -6.84 -1.21 -12.00
N GLU A 43 -7.05 -0.84 -13.27
CA GLU A 43 -8.15 0.04 -13.67
C GLU A 43 -9.52 -0.49 -13.22
N LEU A 44 -9.79 -1.78 -13.41
CA LEU A 44 -11.03 -2.42 -12.98
C LEU A 44 -11.21 -2.34 -11.45
N LEU A 45 -10.14 -2.61 -10.70
CA LEU A 45 -10.16 -2.55 -9.24
C LEU A 45 -10.36 -1.13 -8.71
N LEU A 46 -9.76 -0.12 -9.36
CA LEU A 46 -9.93 1.29 -9.02
C LEU A 46 -11.35 1.80 -9.29
N ALA A 47 -11.99 1.29 -10.36
CA ALA A 47 -13.36 1.63 -10.69
C ALA A 47 -14.40 1.07 -9.70
N THR A 48 -14.02 0.08 -8.87
CA THR A 48 -15.00 -0.73 -8.12
C THR A 48 -14.72 -0.89 -6.63
N ARG A 49 -13.47 -1.11 -6.22
CA ARG A 49 -13.14 -1.68 -4.90
C ARG A 49 -12.03 -0.94 -4.16
N ILE A 50 -11.07 -0.34 -4.86
CA ILE A 50 -9.84 0.22 -4.28
C ILE A 50 -9.74 1.70 -4.60
N ARG A 51 -9.17 2.49 -3.69
CA ARG A 51 -8.74 3.86 -3.98
C ARG A 51 -7.22 4.04 -3.79
N ILE A 52 -6.65 5.03 -4.49
CA ILE A 52 -5.26 5.42 -4.33
C ILE A 52 -5.17 6.50 -3.24
N SER A 53 -4.15 6.41 -2.38
CA SER A 53 -3.85 7.44 -1.39
C SER A 53 -2.36 7.53 -1.16
N SER A 54 -1.84 8.76 -1.12
CA SER A 54 -0.45 9.00 -0.72
C SER A 54 -0.37 9.20 0.80
N PRO A 55 0.64 8.65 1.49
CA PRO A 55 0.88 9.00 2.89
C PRO A 55 1.32 10.47 3.01
N SER A 56 1.03 11.09 4.14
CA SER A 56 1.60 12.41 4.43
C SER A 56 3.12 12.34 4.60
N LYS A 57 3.79 13.45 4.31
CA LYS A 57 5.25 13.59 4.54
C LYS A 57 5.64 13.26 5.98
N ARG A 58 4.80 13.63 6.95
CA ARG A 58 5.03 13.36 8.37
C ARG A 58 5.04 11.86 8.66
N SER A 59 4.08 11.11 8.13
CA SER A 59 4.00 9.66 8.32
C SER A 59 5.14 8.95 7.62
N LEU A 60 5.50 9.38 6.41
CA LEU A 60 6.63 8.83 5.67
C LEU A 60 7.95 9.04 6.42
N SER A 61 8.23 10.26 6.90
CA SER A 61 9.43 10.56 7.70
C SER A 61 9.48 9.75 9.01
N LYS A 62 8.33 9.49 9.63
CA LYS A 62 8.25 8.65 10.83
C LYS A 62 8.66 7.20 10.51
N VAL A 63 8.13 6.62 9.43
CA VAL A 63 8.51 5.26 9.00
C VAL A 63 9.98 5.20 8.62
N GLU A 64 10.51 6.18 7.89
CA GLU A 64 11.95 6.23 7.57
C GLU A 64 12.82 6.29 8.83
N SER A 65 12.44 7.10 9.81
CA SER A 65 13.18 7.21 11.07
C SER A 65 13.20 5.89 11.82
N GLU A 66 12.06 5.20 11.91
CA GLU A 66 11.97 3.90 12.57
C GLU A 66 12.75 2.83 11.80
N ALA A 67 12.65 2.79 10.47
CA ALA A 67 13.41 1.86 9.64
C ALA A 67 14.93 2.09 9.77
N ARG A 68 15.38 3.33 9.88
CA ARG A 68 16.81 3.63 10.17
C ARG A 68 17.20 3.14 11.56
N ARG A 69 16.33 3.32 12.55
CA ARG A 69 16.57 2.90 13.94
C ARG A 69 16.63 1.38 14.10
N THR A 70 15.83 0.63 13.35
CA THR A 70 15.82 -0.85 13.37
C THR A 70 16.84 -1.48 12.43
N GLY A 71 17.45 -0.70 11.54
CA GLY A 71 18.40 -1.18 10.54
C GLY A 71 17.77 -1.72 9.25
N ASP A 72 16.45 -1.54 9.07
CA ASP A 72 15.70 -2.02 7.90
C ASP A 72 15.64 -1.01 6.75
N SER A 73 16.14 0.22 6.94
CA SER A 73 15.98 1.31 5.96
C SER A 73 16.54 0.99 4.57
N THR A 74 17.56 0.15 4.47
CA THR A 74 18.17 -0.28 3.20
C THR A 74 17.50 -1.50 2.59
N ARG A 75 16.70 -2.24 3.38
CA ARG A 75 15.97 -3.43 2.92
C ARG A 75 14.58 -3.08 2.42
N LEU A 76 13.91 -2.11 3.04
CA LEU A 76 12.60 -1.65 2.63
C LEU A 76 12.72 -0.82 1.35
N SER A 77 11.95 -1.18 0.33
CA SER A 77 11.75 -0.36 -0.86
C SER A 77 11.02 0.94 -0.52
N ASP A 78 10.89 1.85 -1.48
CA ASP A 78 10.09 3.06 -1.26
C ASP A 78 8.59 2.73 -1.20
N THR A 79 8.13 1.73 -1.96
CA THR A 79 6.75 1.22 -1.87
C THR A 79 6.46 0.68 -0.46
N ASP A 80 7.36 -0.12 0.12
CA ASP A 80 7.20 -0.65 1.49
C ASP A 80 7.04 0.48 2.51
N LYS A 81 7.88 1.52 2.39
CA LYS A 81 7.80 2.68 3.27
C LYS A 81 6.49 3.44 3.09
N GLU A 82 6.02 3.58 1.84
CA GLU A 82 4.73 4.23 1.55
C GLU A 82 3.55 3.48 2.17
N ILE A 83 3.45 2.16 1.99
CA ILE A 83 2.32 1.36 2.51
C ILE A 83 2.33 1.27 4.04
N LEU A 84 3.51 1.17 4.67
CA LEU A 84 3.66 1.26 6.12
C LEU A 84 3.22 2.63 6.65
N ALA A 85 3.63 3.71 5.98
CA ALA A 85 3.29 5.06 6.37
C ALA A 85 1.78 5.31 6.24
N LEU A 86 1.18 4.80 5.17
CA LEU A 86 -0.26 4.93 4.92
C LEU A 86 -1.08 4.13 5.93
N ALA A 87 -0.67 2.90 6.25
CA ALA A 87 -1.34 2.07 7.25
C ALA A 87 -1.29 2.73 8.63
N LEU A 88 -0.12 3.27 9.00
CA LEU A 88 0.06 4.01 10.24
C LEU A 88 -0.79 5.29 10.31
N GLU A 89 -0.87 6.03 9.21
CA GLU A 89 -1.62 7.29 9.12
C GLU A 89 -3.13 7.08 9.24
N LEU A 90 -3.65 6.07 8.54
CA LEU A 90 -5.08 5.78 8.50
C LEU A 90 -5.55 4.90 9.68
N GLY A 91 -4.62 4.29 10.41
CA GLY A 91 -4.92 3.28 11.43
C GLY A 91 -5.48 2.00 10.81
N TYR A 92 -5.05 1.67 9.60
CA TYR A 92 -5.51 0.51 8.81
C TYR A 92 -4.57 -0.67 8.98
N GLN A 93 -5.08 -1.88 8.73
CA GLN A 93 -4.26 -3.08 8.71
C GLN A 93 -3.52 -3.16 7.37
N LEU A 94 -2.24 -3.55 7.40
CA LEU A 94 -1.49 -3.85 6.19
C LEU A 94 -1.77 -5.31 5.79
N LEU A 95 -2.09 -5.53 4.52
CA LEU A 95 -2.22 -6.86 3.92
C LEU A 95 -1.10 -7.01 2.89
N THR A 96 -0.25 -8.04 3.05
CA THR A 96 0.96 -8.35 2.25
C THR A 96 1.02 -9.83 1.94
#